data_AF-A0A3S0P714-F1
#
_entry.id   AF-A0A3S0P714-F1
#
_cell.length_a   1.000
_cell.length_b   1.000
_cell.length_c   1.000
_cell.angle_alpha   90.00
_cell.angle_beta   90.00
_cell.angle_gamma   90.00
#
_symmetry.space_group_name_H-M   'P 1'
#
loop_
_entity.id
_entity.type
_entity.pdbx_description
1 polymer ?
#
loop_
_entity_poly.entity_id
_entity_poly.type
_entity_poly.pdbx_seq_one_letter_code
_entity_poly.pdbx_strand_id
1 'polypeptide(L)'
;MFSQYFGHYLLNRGLITREQLADSLEFQKTVHVKFGVIAVDEGFMTTAQVEEVHEKQRQMDKRFGEIAVELGYLTEEQVESLISHQKQSHLYLAQALVDRGYMTIDEFGAALNEYKKDNSLSDEQFEAIRNGNVDTLVEKILVAYDEEKAAKYGKYLSLFAKNMIRFIDDQVYLEVSETNNVTPGNWLIKQDVVGTSPLFTGISINDETLLYVASIYAEEELTEIDALAKDAVSEFLNLHNGIYLVNMSNWGTELDMKPQQVFESATVSGDLFQVTVNTSKGAFQVVLSDNPSNIAVESATGTQTV
;
A
#
# COMPACT_ATOMS: atom_id res chain seq x y z
N MET A 1 2.25 -3.44 -0.40
CA MET A 1 1.67 -2.31 -1.17
C MET A 1 1.72 -2.48 -2.70
N PHE A 2 2.86 -2.56 -3.40
CA PHE A 2 2.86 -2.68 -4.88
C PHE A 2 2.04 -3.87 -5.40
N SER A 3 2.13 -5.05 -4.78
CA SER A 3 1.29 -6.21 -5.14
C SER A 3 -0.21 -5.91 -5.11
N GLN A 4 -0.66 -5.02 -4.22
CA GLN A 4 -2.06 -4.61 -4.17
C GLN A 4 -2.42 -3.78 -5.40
N TYR A 5 -1.66 -2.71 -5.68
CA TYR A 5 -1.87 -1.87 -6.87
C TYR A 5 -1.84 -2.69 -8.16
N PHE A 6 -0.85 -3.57 -8.29
CA PHE A 6 -0.72 -4.42 -9.47
C PHE A 6 -1.85 -5.45 -9.54
N GLY A 7 -2.23 -6.09 -8.43
CA GLY A 7 -3.37 -7.00 -8.38
C GLY A 7 -4.69 -6.33 -8.79
N HIS A 8 -4.95 -5.11 -8.32
CA HIS A 8 -6.11 -4.32 -8.74
C HIS A 8 -6.03 -3.92 -10.22
N TYR A 9 -4.84 -3.62 -10.73
CA TYR A 9 -4.65 -3.40 -12.18
C TYR A 9 -5.02 -4.64 -12.99
N LEU A 10 -4.56 -5.84 -12.58
CA LEU A 10 -4.92 -7.10 -13.24
C LEU A 10 -6.44 -7.32 -13.22
N LEU A 11 -7.10 -7.06 -12.09
CA LEU A 11 -8.56 -7.15 -11.95
C LEU A 11 -9.29 -6.17 -12.89
N ASN A 12 -8.86 -4.90 -12.91
CA ASN A 12 -9.48 -3.85 -13.74
C ASN A 12 -9.31 -4.11 -15.24
N ARG A 13 -8.23 -4.79 -15.64
CA ARG A 13 -7.99 -5.25 -17.01
C ARG A 13 -8.74 -6.55 -17.35
N GLY A 14 -9.43 -7.15 -16.37
CA GLY A 14 -10.14 -8.42 -16.54
C GLY A 14 -9.23 -9.62 -16.70
N LEU A 15 -7.95 -9.51 -16.32
CA LEU A 15 -6.96 -10.58 -16.41
C LEU A 15 -7.15 -11.61 -15.27
N ILE A 16 -7.72 -11.17 -14.15
CA ILE A 16 -8.12 -12.02 -13.02
C ILE A 16 -9.48 -11.56 -12.49
N THR A 17 -10.17 -12.47 -11.82
CA THR A 17 -11.42 -12.19 -11.09
C THR A 17 -11.16 -11.69 -9.68
N ARG A 18 -12.18 -11.14 -9.02
CA ARG A 18 -12.08 -10.66 -7.63
C ARG A 18 -11.75 -11.82 -6.68
N GLU A 19 -12.35 -12.98 -6.89
CA GLU A 19 -12.11 -14.19 -6.12
C GLU A 19 -10.65 -14.67 -6.29
N GLN A 20 -10.13 -14.66 -7.52
CA GLN A 20 -8.73 -15.01 -7.81
C GLN A 20 -7.74 -14.01 -7.20
N LEU A 21 -8.05 -12.71 -7.24
CA LEU A 21 -7.21 -11.70 -6.60
C LEU A 21 -7.16 -11.93 -5.09
N ALA A 22 -8.31 -12.08 -4.42
CA ALA A 22 -8.37 -12.30 -2.98
C ALA A 22 -7.62 -13.58 -2.56
N ASP A 23 -7.84 -14.70 -3.28
CA ASP A 23 -7.13 -15.95 -3.02
C ASP A 23 -5.61 -15.83 -3.24
N SER A 24 -5.18 -15.14 -4.30
CA SER A 24 -3.76 -14.94 -4.58
C SER A 24 -3.08 -14.05 -3.53
N LEU A 25 -3.77 -12.99 -3.10
CA LEU A 25 -3.25 -12.08 -2.10
C LEU A 25 -3.09 -12.73 -0.73
N GLU A 26 -3.97 -13.68 -0.39
CA GLU A 26 -3.85 -14.46 0.84
C GLU A 26 -2.79 -15.55 0.71
N PHE A 27 -2.77 -16.28 -0.41
CA PHE A 27 -1.82 -17.35 -0.66
C PHE A 27 -0.37 -16.85 -0.71
N GLN A 28 -0.13 -15.63 -1.20
CA GLN A 28 1.21 -15.04 -1.29
C GLN A 28 1.93 -14.98 0.07
N LYS A 29 1.19 -14.92 1.19
CA LYS A 29 1.77 -14.89 2.55
C LYS A 29 2.48 -16.18 2.94
N THR A 30 2.14 -17.28 2.26
CA THR A 30 2.65 -18.64 2.56
C THR A 30 3.52 -19.21 1.44
N VAL A 31 3.56 -18.53 0.29
CA VAL A 31 4.24 -19.03 -0.90
C VAL A 31 5.74 -18.75 -0.84
N HIS A 32 6.53 -19.65 -1.42
CA HIS A 32 7.95 -19.45 -1.63
C HIS A 32 8.19 -19.19 -3.11
N VAL A 33 8.82 -18.06 -3.44
CA VAL A 33 9.13 -17.72 -4.82
C VAL A 33 10.12 -18.73 -5.39
N LYS A 34 9.73 -19.39 -6.48
CA LYS A 34 10.55 -20.38 -7.18
C LYS A 34 11.61 -19.68 -8.04
N PHE A 35 12.79 -20.27 -8.12
CA PHE A 35 13.91 -19.76 -8.92
C PHE A 35 13.54 -19.41 -10.36
N GLY A 36 12.74 -20.27 -11.00
CA GLY A 36 12.30 -20.02 -12.39
C GLY A 36 11.52 -18.73 -12.55
N VAL A 37 10.67 -18.35 -11.58
CA VAL A 37 9.91 -17.10 -11.62
C VAL A 37 10.84 -15.89 -11.50
N ILE A 38 11.81 -15.94 -10.57
CA ILE A 38 12.80 -14.87 -10.40
C ILE A 38 13.66 -14.73 -11.66
N ALA A 39 14.10 -15.85 -12.25
CA ALA A 39 14.95 -15.84 -13.44
C ALA A 39 14.25 -15.25 -14.67
N VAL A 40 12.93 -15.45 -14.80
CA VAL A 40 12.14 -14.84 -15.87
C VAL A 40 11.89 -13.36 -15.61
N ASP A 41 11.59 -12.98 -14.36
CA ASP A 41 11.36 -11.58 -13.95
C ASP A 41 12.62 -10.70 -14.13
N GLU A 42 13.81 -11.28 -13.91
CA GLU A 42 15.11 -10.65 -14.17
C GLU A 42 15.53 -10.69 -15.66
N GLY A 43 14.75 -11.35 -16.52
CA GLY A 43 15.04 -11.51 -17.94
C GLY A 43 16.25 -12.42 -18.24
N PHE A 44 16.73 -13.19 -17.25
CA PHE A 44 17.84 -14.13 -17.44
C PHE A 44 17.40 -15.40 -18.16
N MET A 45 16.13 -15.79 -18.02
CA MET A 45 15.57 -16.97 -18.65
C MET A 45 14.21 -16.68 -19.27
N THR A 46 13.85 -17.45 -20.28
CA THR A 46 12.50 -17.51 -20.82
C THR A 46 11.68 -18.60 -20.11
N THR A 47 10.35 -18.49 -20.14
CA THR A 47 9.46 -19.51 -19.58
C THR A 47 9.70 -20.90 -20.19
N ALA A 48 10.01 -20.97 -21.48
CA ALA A 48 10.38 -22.21 -22.16
C ALA A 48 11.67 -22.84 -21.59
N GLN A 49 12.69 -22.02 -21.29
CA GLN A 49 13.94 -22.49 -20.68
C GLN A 49 13.72 -22.96 -19.24
N VAL A 50 12.84 -22.29 -18.48
CA VAL A 50 12.47 -22.71 -17.13
C VAL A 50 11.78 -24.07 -17.17
N GLU A 51 10.86 -24.30 -18.11
CA GLU A 51 10.19 -25.59 -18.25
C GLU A 51 11.17 -26.70 -18.65
N GLU A 52 12.10 -26.44 -19.59
CA GLU A 52 13.14 -27.41 -19.94
C GLU A 52 14.00 -27.80 -18.72
N VAL A 53 14.35 -26.82 -17.88
CA VAL A 53 15.10 -27.09 -16.63
C VAL A 53 14.27 -27.92 -15.67
N HIS A 54 12.98 -27.64 -15.51
CA HIS A 54 12.07 -28.45 -14.68
C HIS A 54 11.90 -29.88 -15.21
N GLU A 55 11.79 -30.06 -16.52
CA GLU A 55 11.74 -31.39 -17.14
C GLU A 55 13.02 -32.19 -16.88
N LYS A 56 14.20 -31.57 -17.04
CA LYS A 56 15.48 -32.21 -16.72
C LYS A 56 15.60 -32.49 -15.22
N GLN A 57 15.19 -31.57 -14.36
CA GLN A 57 15.21 -31.75 -12.91
C GLN A 57 14.37 -32.96 -12.45
N ARG A 58 13.29 -33.30 -13.15
CA ARG A 58 12.52 -34.53 -12.85
C ARG A 58 13.28 -35.81 -13.20
N GLN A 59 14.30 -35.71 -14.06
CA GLN A 59 15.11 -36.83 -14.54
C GLN A 59 16.48 -36.93 -13.84
N MET A 60 16.90 -35.90 -13.10
CA MET A 60 18.19 -35.85 -12.42
C MET A 60 18.10 -35.21 -11.03
N ASP A 61 18.83 -35.78 -10.06
CA ASP A 61 18.89 -35.27 -8.69
C ASP A 61 19.89 -34.09 -8.59
N LYS A 62 19.51 -32.94 -9.17
CA LYS A 62 20.28 -31.69 -9.16
C LYS A 62 19.40 -30.48 -8.85
N ARG A 63 20.01 -29.41 -8.33
CA ARG A 63 19.28 -28.16 -8.03
C ARG A 63 19.01 -27.38 -9.31
N PHE A 64 17.91 -26.62 -9.33
CA PHE A 64 17.48 -25.86 -10.51
C PHE A 64 18.61 -24.98 -11.09
N GLY A 65 19.30 -24.22 -10.24
CA GLY A 65 20.40 -23.35 -10.67
C GLY A 65 21.56 -24.12 -11.31
N GLU A 66 21.94 -25.27 -10.77
CA GLU A 66 23.02 -26.11 -11.33
C GLU A 66 22.65 -26.60 -12.74
N ILE A 67 21.41 -27.07 -12.91
CA ILE A 67 20.91 -27.53 -14.22
C ILE A 67 20.86 -26.36 -15.21
N ALA A 68 20.42 -25.18 -14.78
CA ALA A 68 20.36 -24.00 -15.63
C ALA A 68 21.75 -23.51 -16.08
N VAL A 69 22.78 -23.62 -15.23
CA VAL A 69 24.18 -23.35 -15.63
C VAL A 69 24.69 -24.42 -16.60
N GLU A 70 24.42 -25.70 -16.35
CA GLU A 70 24.83 -26.80 -17.25
C GLU A 70 24.19 -26.70 -18.64
N LEU A 71 22.97 -26.17 -18.72
CA LEU A 71 22.27 -25.88 -19.96
C LEU A 71 22.76 -24.59 -20.65
N GLY A 72 23.59 -23.80 -19.99
CA GLY A 72 24.09 -22.52 -20.48
C GLY A 72 23.05 -21.40 -20.45
N TYR A 73 21.98 -21.54 -19.67
CA TYR A 73 20.94 -20.51 -19.52
C TYR A 73 21.31 -19.47 -18.47
N LEU A 74 22.03 -19.87 -17.42
CA LEU A 74 22.50 -18.99 -16.36
C LEU A 74 24.02 -19.10 -16.18
N THR A 75 24.64 -18.04 -15.67
CA THR A 75 25.99 -18.09 -15.09
C THR A 75 25.91 -18.35 -13.58
N GLU A 76 27.01 -18.80 -12.97
CA GLU A 76 27.08 -18.94 -11.50
C GLU A 76 26.80 -17.61 -10.78
N GLU A 77 27.31 -16.49 -11.32
CA GLU A 77 27.05 -15.15 -10.79
C GLU A 77 25.55 -14.78 -10.86
N GLN A 78 24.86 -15.13 -11.95
CA GLN A 78 23.42 -14.91 -12.07
C GLN A 78 22.64 -15.76 -11.06
N VAL A 79 23.03 -17.01 -10.84
CA VAL A 79 22.42 -17.86 -9.80
C VAL A 79 22.61 -17.26 -8.41
N GLU A 80 23.79 -16.75 -8.08
CA GLU A 80 24.06 -16.09 -6.80
C GLU A 80 23.23 -14.80 -6.64
N SER A 81 23.12 -14.00 -7.71
CA SER A 81 22.27 -12.82 -7.74
C SER A 81 20.80 -13.16 -7.44
N LEU A 82 20.24 -14.20 -8.08
CA LEU A 82 18.86 -14.64 -7.89
C LEU A 82 18.57 -15.06 -6.44
N ILE A 83 19.56 -15.59 -5.71
CA ILE A 83 19.43 -15.93 -4.28
C ILE A 83 19.28 -14.67 -3.43
N SER A 84 19.99 -13.60 -3.78
CA SER A 84 19.98 -12.34 -3.01
C SER A 84 18.72 -11.49 -3.20
N HIS A 85 17.99 -11.66 -4.31
CA HIS A 85 16.82 -10.83 -4.70
C HIS A 85 15.46 -11.33 -4.17
N GLN A 86 15.44 -12.30 -3.25
CA GLN A 86 14.22 -13.00 -2.81
C GLN A 86 13.18 -12.17 -2.02
N LYS A 87 13.35 -10.85 -1.87
CA LYS A 87 12.49 -10.01 -1.02
C LYS A 87 11.53 -9.06 -1.76
N GLN A 88 11.46 -9.13 -3.08
CA GLN A 88 10.55 -8.26 -3.83
C GLN A 88 9.09 -8.75 -3.71
N SER A 89 8.20 -7.88 -3.22
CA SER A 89 6.81 -8.23 -2.87
C SER A 89 5.98 -8.69 -4.09
N HIS A 90 6.24 -8.17 -5.30
CA HIS A 90 5.49 -8.56 -6.50
C HIS A 90 5.76 -9.99 -6.95
N LEU A 91 6.95 -10.52 -6.66
CA LEU A 91 7.32 -11.90 -6.99
C LEU A 91 6.46 -12.92 -6.22
N TYR A 92 6.05 -12.59 -5.00
CA TYR A 92 5.15 -13.45 -4.22
C TYR A 92 3.75 -13.49 -4.84
N LEU A 93 3.25 -12.35 -5.33
CA LEU A 93 1.99 -12.31 -6.07
C LEU A 93 2.09 -13.07 -7.39
N ALA A 94 3.18 -12.88 -8.14
CA ALA A 94 3.46 -13.62 -9.37
C ALA A 94 3.43 -15.13 -9.13
N GLN A 95 4.17 -15.57 -8.10
CA GLN A 95 4.23 -16.98 -7.72
C GLN A 95 2.87 -17.52 -7.30
N ALA A 96 2.09 -16.76 -6.51
CA ALA A 96 0.77 -17.16 -6.08
C ALA A 96 -0.19 -17.35 -7.26
N LEU A 97 -0.23 -16.39 -8.19
CA LEU A 97 -1.06 -16.46 -9.39
C LEU A 97 -0.70 -17.66 -10.28
N VAL A 98 0.59 -17.93 -10.44
CA VAL A 98 1.11 -19.05 -11.24
C VAL A 98 0.82 -20.39 -10.59
N ASP A 99 1.08 -20.53 -9.28
CA ASP A 99 0.84 -21.79 -8.57
C ASP A 99 -0.64 -22.16 -8.48
N ARG A 100 -1.52 -21.16 -8.43
CA ARG A 100 -2.98 -21.36 -8.50
C ARG A 100 -3.49 -21.59 -9.92
N GLY A 101 -2.65 -21.42 -10.94
CA GLY A 101 -3.02 -21.57 -12.35
C GLY A 101 -3.96 -20.48 -12.85
N TYR A 102 -3.95 -19.31 -12.21
CA TYR A 102 -4.77 -18.16 -12.60
C TYR A 102 -4.13 -17.34 -13.72
N MET A 103 -2.80 -17.39 -13.82
CA MET A 103 -2.01 -16.67 -14.82
C MET A 103 -0.69 -17.40 -15.06
N THR A 104 -0.16 -17.33 -16.28
CA THR A 104 1.19 -17.80 -16.60
C THR A 104 2.25 -16.74 -16.29
N ILE A 105 3.52 -17.15 -16.18
CA ILE A 105 4.63 -16.20 -15.95
C ILE A 105 4.73 -15.20 -17.11
N ASP A 106 4.51 -15.65 -18.36
CA ASP A 106 4.55 -14.78 -19.54
C ASP A 106 3.42 -13.74 -19.52
N GLU A 107 2.20 -14.13 -19.16
CA GLU A 107 1.07 -13.19 -19.00
C GLU A 107 1.34 -12.18 -17.89
N PHE A 108 1.93 -12.62 -16.77
CA PHE A 108 2.31 -11.73 -15.66
C PHE A 108 3.36 -10.69 -16.10
N GLY A 109 4.41 -11.14 -16.80
CA GLY A 109 5.46 -10.27 -17.33
C GLY A 109 4.92 -9.29 -18.38
N ALA A 110 4.01 -9.73 -19.25
CA ALA A 110 3.32 -8.85 -20.20
C ALA A 110 2.49 -7.79 -19.47
N ALA A 111 1.72 -8.19 -18.46
CA ALA A 111 0.90 -7.26 -17.67
C ALA A 111 1.75 -6.24 -16.89
N LEU A 112 2.94 -6.63 -16.40
CA LEU A 112 3.88 -5.70 -15.76
C LEU A 112 4.38 -4.64 -16.74
N ASN A 113 4.70 -5.03 -17.97
CA ASN A 113 5.12 -4.11 -19.02
C ASN A 113 3.97 -3.17 -19.44
N GLU A 114 2.74 -3.67 -19.52
CA GLU A 114 1.57 -2.83 -19.75
C GLU A 114 1.34 -1.85 -18.59
N TYR A 115 1.42 -2.30 -17.34
CA TYR A 115 1.30 -1.44 -16.17
C TYR A 115 2.31 -0.30 -16.19
N LYS A 116 3.58 -0.60 -16.50
CA LYS A 116 4.65 0.40 -16.62
C LYS A 116 4.31 1.45 -17.67
N LYS A 117 3.83 1.02 -18.83
CA LYS A 117 3.48 1.88 -19.95
C LYS A 117 2.24 2.73 -19.65
N ASP A 118 1.18 2.12 -19.14
CA ASP A 118 -0.09 2.78 -18.83
C ASP A 118 0.10 3.87 -17.77
N ASN A 119 1.01 3.64 -16.80
CA ASN A 119 1.35 4.60 -15.75
C ASN A 119 2.51 5.55 -16.12
N SER A 120 3.01 5.51 -17.37
CA SER A 120 4.12 6.36 -17.86
C SER A 120 5.34 6.37 -16.93
N LEU A 121 5.71 5.19 -16.42
CA LEU A 121 6.83 5.03 -15.49
C LEU A 121 8.16 4.92 -16.25
N SER A 122 9.18 5.66 -15.79
CA SER A 122 10.56 5.39 -16.23
C SER A 122 11.04 4.04 -15.69
N ASP A 123 12.12 3.50 -16.29
CA ASP A 123 12.75 2.27 -15.82
C ASP A 123 13.13 2.37 -14.34
N GLU A 124 13.76 3.47 -13.94
CA GLU A 124 14.16 3.75 -12.56
C GLU A 124 12.96 3.79 -11.60
N GLN A 125 11.87 4.43 -12.00
CA GLN A 125 10.65 4.52 -11.18
C GLN A 125 9.96 3.17 -11.04
N PHE A 126 9.90 2.41 -12.13
CA PHE A 126 9.30 1.08 -12.12
C PHE A 126 10.09 0.13 -11.22
N GLU A 127 11.42 0.13 -11.32
CA GLU A 127 12.28 -0.65 -10.43
C GLU A 127 12.15 -0.21 -8.97
N ALA A 128 12.08 1.09 -8.69
CA ALA A 128 11.86 1.57 -7.33
C ALA A 128 10.54 1.04 -6.75
N ILE A 129 9.45 1.08 -7.53
CA ILE A 129 8.13 0.60 -7.11
C ILE A 129 8.13 -0.92 -6.89
N ARG A 130 8.74 -1.70 -7.80
CA ARG A 130 8.93 -3.15 -7.67
C ARG A 130 9.69 -3.52 -6.40
N ASN A 131 10.71 -2.73 -6.08
CA ASN A 131 11.51 -2.89 -4.86
C ASN A 131 10.82 -2.32 -3.59
N GLY A 132 9.55 -1.93 -3.67
CA GLY A 132 8.76 -1.52 -2.51
C GLY A 132 8.94 -0.06 -2.10
N ASN A 133 9.44 0.81 -2.98
CA ASN A 133 9.51 2.24 -2.72
C ASN A 133 8.11 2.87 -2.69
N VAL A 134 7.60 3.03 -1.47
CA VAL A 134 6.28 3.63 -1.21
C VAL A 134 6.23 5.10 -1.65
N ASP A 135 7.33 5.86 -1.51
CA ASP A 135 7.32 7.29 -1.85
C ASP A 135 7.07 7.49 -3.34
N THR A 136 7.82 6.79 -4.20
CA THR A 136 7.67 6.87 -5.65
C THR A 136 6.27 6.41 -6.09
N LEU A 137 5.72 5.38 -5.44
CA LEU A 137 4.39 4.87 -5.76
C LEU A 137 3.31 5.91 -5.43
N VAL A 138 3.30 6.44 -4.20
CA VAL A 138 2.32 7.44 -3.75
C VAL A 138 2.43 8.72 -4.56
N GLU A 139 3.65 9.19 -4.82
CA GLU A 139 3.89 10.36 -5.68
C GLU A 139 3.25 10.17 -7.06
N LYS A 140 3.41 9.00 -7.69
CA LYS A 140 2.84 8.75 -9.02
C LYS A 140 1.32 8.75 -9.05
N ILE A 141 0.69 8.17 -8.04
CA ILE A 141 -0.76 8.16 -7.92
C ILE A 141 -1.29 9.58 -7.75
N LEU A 142 -0.63 10.37 -6.91
CA LEU A 142 -1.04 11.75 -6.67
C LEU A 142 -0.79 12.64 -7.89
N VAL A 143 0.36 12.53 -8.57
CA VAL A 143 0.64 13.33 -9.78
C VAL A 143 -0.31 12.98 -10.92
N ALA A 144 -0.68 11.70 -11.06
CA ALA A 144 -1.68 11.29 -12.05
C ALA A 144 -3.07 11.88 -11.78
N TYR A 145 -3.36 12.21 -10.53
CA TYR A 145 -4.59 12.86 -10.11
C TYR A 145 -4.50 14.39 -10.20
N ASP A 146 -3.56 15.01 -9.48
CA ASP A 146 -3.34 16.45 -9.38
C ASP A 146 -1.91 16.74 -8.87
N GLU A 147 -1.10 17.40 -9.70
CA GLU A 147 0.29 17.75 -9.39
C GLU A 147 0.44 18.70 -8.19
N GLU A 148 -0.52 19.62 -7.99
CA GLU A 148 -0.53 20.53 -6.85
C GLU A 148 -0.83 19.75 -5.56
N LYS A 149 -1.80 18.85 -5.59
CA LYS A 149 -2.10 17.96 -4.45
C LYS A 149 -0.93 17.03 -4.15
N ALA A 150 -0.24 16.52 -5.17
CA ALA A 150 0.97 15.73 -4.99
C ALA A 150 2.07 16.50 -4.26
N ALA A 151 2.34 17.74 -4.68
CA ALA A 151 3.34 18.59 -4.05
C ALA A 151 2.99 18.92 -2.58
N LYS A 152 1.71 19.15 -2.29
CA LYS A 152 1.23 19.49 -0.94
C LYS A 152 1.17 18.29 0.01
N TYR A 153 0.58 17.18 -0.44
CA TYR A 153 0.19 16.07 0.44
C TYR A 153 1.06 14.82 0.28
N GLY A 154 1.90 14.73 -0.76
CA GLY A 154 2.68 13.52 -1.07
C GLY A 154 3.56 13.05 0.08
N LYS A 155 4.31 13.96 0.72
CA LYS A 155 5.16 13.62 1.87
C LYS A 155 4.36 13.07 3.06
N TYR A 156 3.20 13.66 3.34
CA TYR A 156 2.32 13.23 4.41
C TYR A 156 1.76 11.83 4.11
N LEU A 157 1.20 11.65 2.91
CA LEU A 157 0.57 10.40 2.51
C LEU A 157 1.56 9.24 2.34
N SER A 158 2.78 9.50 1.86
CA SER A 158 3.82 8.46 1.80
C SER A 158 4.24 8.00 3.19
N LEU A 159 4.37 8.93 4.14
CA LEU A 159 4.63 8.58 5.54
C LEU A 159 3.43 7.83 6.16
N PHE A 160 2.20 8.26 5.85
CA PHE A 160 0.98 7.62 6.33
C PHE A 160 0.91 6.17 5.85
N ALA A 161 1.10 5.95 4.55
CA ALA A 161 1.17 4.64 3.92
C ALA A 161 2.22 3.74 4.57
N LYS A 162 3.44 4.26 4.81
CA LYS A 162 4.51 3.50 5.50
C LYS A 162 4.14 3.13 6.93
N ASN A 163 3.55 4.06 7.68
CA ASN A 163 3.13 3.79 9.07
C ASN A 163 1.96 2.79 9.12
N MET A 164 1.01 2.88 8.19
CA MET A 164 -0.04 1.88 8.04
C MET A 164 0.54 0.49 7.77
N ILE A 165 1.46 0.35 6.81
CA ILE A 165 2.15 -0.92 6.54
C ILE A 165 2.90 -1.44 7.76
N ARG A 166 3.54 -0.55 8.50
CA ARG A 166 4.41 -0.90 9.62
C ARG A 166 3.64 -1.31 10.88
N PHE A 167 2.53 -0.65 11.16
CA PHE A 167 1.85 -0.76 12.46
C PHE A 167 0.46 -1.39 12.37
N ILE A 168 -0.16 -1.41 11.19
CA ILE A 168 -1.57 -1.80 11.05
C ILE A 168 -1.75 -2.96 10.07
N ASP A 169 -1.35 -2.80 8.80
CA ASP A 169 -1.72 -3.76 7.76
C ASP A 169 -0.74 -3.72 6.56
N ASP A 170 -0.16 -4.86 6.20
CA ASP A 170 0.80 -4.96 5.08
C ASP A 170 0.14 -4.94 3.69
N GLN A 171 -1.19 -5.06 3.63
CA GLN A 171 -2.04 -5.03 2.45
C GLN A 171 -2.61 -3.65 2.13
N VAL A 172 -2.03 -2.58 2.68
CA VAL A 172 -2.50 -1.22 2.43
C VAL A 172 -2.36 -0.82 0.96
N TYR A 173 -3.40 -0.14 0.46
CA TYR A 173 -3.50 0.45 -0.88
C TYR A 173 -4.29 1.77 -0.78
N LEU A 174 -3.89 2.79 -1.55
CA LEU A 174 -4.51 4.11 -1.53
C LEU A 174 -5.28 4.38 -2.83
N GLU A 175 -6.46 4.95 -2.70
CA GLU A 175 -7.29 5.45 -3.79
C GLU A 175 -7.60 6.92 -3.57
N VAL A 176 -7.25 7.75 -4.56
CA VAL A 176 -7.64 9.16 -4.54
C VAL A 176 -9.03 9.25 -5.19
N SER A 177 -9.97 9.89 -4.48
CA SER A 177 -11.36 10.04 -4.95
C SER A 177 -11.69 11.50 -5.22
N GLU A 178 -12.48 11.77 -6.26
CA GLU A 178 -12.98 13.13 -6.60
C GLU A 178 -14.07 13.64 -5.64
N THR A 179 -14.52 12.82 -4.69
CA THR A 179 -15.63 13.18 -3.80
C THR A 179 -15.14 14.05 -2.63
N ASN A 180 -15.65 15.28 -2.57
CA ASN A 180 -15.30 16.25 -1.52
C ASN A 180 -16.07 16.04 -0.21
N ASN A 181 -16.80 14.94 -0.05
CA ASN A 181 -17.68 14.72 1.11
C ASN A 181 -17.28 13.45 1.85
N VAL A 182 -17.05 13.59 3.14
CA VAL A 182 -16.88 12.46 4.05
C VAL A 182 -18.18 11.67 4.10
N THR A 183 -18.08 10.33 4.10
CA THR A 183 -19.26 9.46 4.17
C THR A 183 -20.04 9.72 5.46
N PRO A 184 -21.32 10.14 5.39
CA PRO A 184 -22.14 10.42 6.57
C PRO A 184 -22.31 9.16 7.44
N GLY A 185 -22.28 9.33 8.77
CA GLY A 185 -22.45 8.24 9.74
C GLY A 185 -21.15 7.61 10.24
N ASN A 186 -20.00 8.00 9.69
CA ASN A 186 -18.69 7.56 10.17
C ASN A 186 -18.22 8.34 11.41
N TRP A 187 -17.29 7.74 12.14
CA TRP A 187 -16.46 8.43 13.13
C TRP A 187 -15.44 9.31 12.43
N LEU A 188 -15.19 10.50 12.97
CA LEU A 188 -14.07 11.34 12.59
C LEU A 188 -13.11 11.48 13.77
N ILE A 189 -11.89 11.02 13.57
CA ILE A 189 -10.78 11.21 14.50
C ILE A 189 -9.83 12.21 13.85
N LYS A 190 -9.64 13.38 14.46
CA LYS A 190 -8.85 14.47 13.85
C LYS A 190 -7.80 15.02 14.79
N GLN A 191 -6.78 15.61 14.20
CA GLN A 191 -5.76 16.38 14.91
C GLN A 191 -5.28 17.51 14.01
N ASP A 192 -5.27 18.74 14.52
CA ASP A 192 -4.83 19.89 13.72
C ASP A 192 -3.33 20.09 13.89
N VAL A 193 -2.60 20.13 12.79
CA VAL A 193 -1.23 20.64 12.73
C VAL A 193 -1.29 22.16 12.55
N VAL A 194 -0.51 22.88 13.34
CA VAL A 194 -0.46 24.34 13.37
C VAL A 194 0.97 24.83 13.17
N GLY A 195 1.12 26.12 12.88
CA GLY A 195 2.42 26.75 12.66
C GLY A 195 2.49 27.43 11.31
N THR A 196 3.67 27.38 10.70
CA THR A 196 3.97 28.09 9.43
C THR A 196 3.25 27.52 8.21
N SER A 197 2.89 26.24 8.26
CA SER A 197 2.08 25.55 7.25
C SER A 197 1.06 24.68 7.96
N PRO A 198 -0.10 25.25 8.35
CA PRO A 198 -1.11 24.52 9.10
C PRO A 198 -1.78 23.46 8.21
N LEU A 199 -2.13 22.34 8.82
CA LEU A 199 -2.73 21.21 8.12
C LEU A 199 -3.84 20.60 8.99
N PHE A 200 -5.04 20.53 8.43
CA PHE A 200 -6.13 19.74 8.98
C PHE A 200 -5.83 18.28 8.63
N THR A 201 -5.85 17.40 9.63
CA THR A 201 -5.69 15.96 9.42
C THR A 201 -6.82 15.22 10.12
N GLY A 202 -7.42 14.25 9.44
CA GLY A 202 -8.45 13.42 10.02
C GLY A 202 -8.57 12.05 9.36
N ILE A 203 -9.08 11.10 10.12
CA ILE A 203 -9.46 9.77 9.70
C ILE A 203 -10.98 9.69 9.83
N SER A 204 -11.67 9.50 8.71
CA SER A 204 -13.09 9.14 8.71
C SER A 204 -13.25 7.64 8.50
N ILE A 205 -13.85 6.97 9.47
CA ILE A 205 -13.81 5.51 9.58
C ILE A 205 -15.16 4.97 10.07
N ASN A 206 -15.58 3.84 9.50
CA ASN A 206 -16.77 3.12 9.96
C ASN A 206 -16.45 2.22 11.15
N ASP A 207 -17.49 1.68 11.78
CA ASP A 207 -17.38 0.88 12.98
C ASP A 207 -16.48 -0.36 12.84
N GLU A 208 -16.69 -1.14 11.78
CA GLU A 208 -15.95 -2.39 11.54
C GLU A 208 -14.44 -2.13 11.33
N THR A 209 -14.11 -1.13 10.50
CA THR A 209 -12.72 -0.79 10.19
C THR A 209 -12.05 -0.12 11.39
N LEU A 210 -12.79 0.66 12.19
CA LEU A 210 -12.27 1.28 13.42
C LEU A 210 -11.82 0.19 14.39
N LEU A 211 -12.69 -0.78 14.68
CA LEU A 211 -12.36 -1.90 15.56
C LEU A 211 -11.17 -2.70 15.06
N TYR A 212 -11.08 -2.92 13.74
CA TYR A 212 -9.93 -3.59 13.15
C TYR A 212 -8.62 -2.83 13.39
N VAL A 213 -8.55 -1.54 13.02
CA VAL A 213 -7.35 -0.71 13.19
C VAL A 213 -6.99 -0.59 14.67
N ALA A 214 -7.98 -0.36 15.53
CA ALA A 214 -7.80 -0.24 16.96
C ALA A 214 -7.26 -1.53 17.59
N SER A 215 -7.80 -2.69 17.20
CA SER A 215 -7.37 -3.98 17.74
C SER A 215 -5.90 -4.28 17.42
N ILE A 216 -5.48 -4.01 16.17
CA ILE A 216 -4.09 -4.22 15.78
C ILE A 216 -3.17 -3.26 16.53
N TYR A 217 -3.51 -1.98 16.60
CA TYR A 217 -2.67 -0.98 17.25
C TYR A 217 -2.57 -1.17 18.77
N ALA A 218 -3.66 -1.62 19.42
CA ALA A 218 -3.70 -1.94 20.84
C ALA A 218 -3.10 -3.32 21.18
N GLU A 219 -2.81 -4.15 20.17
CA GLU A 219 -2.40 -5.56 20.32
C GLU A 219 -3.41 -6.40 21.12
N GLU A 220 -4.70 -6.05 21.07
CA GLU A 220 -5.80 -6.70 21.78
C GLU A 220 -7.05 -6.78 20.89
N GLU A 221 -7.86 -7.84 21.01
CA GLU A 221 -9.11 -7.96 20.25
C GLU A 221 -10.19 -7.05 20.83
N LEU A 222 -10.53 -5.97 20.11
CA LEU A 222 -11.58 -5.02 20.47
C LEU A 222 -12.85 -5.32 19.70
N THR A 223 -13.97 -5.43 20.42
CA THR A 223 -15.28 -5.81 19.85
C THR A 223 -16.35 -4.73 19.96
N GLU A 224 -16.08 -3.66 20.70
CA GLU A 224 -17.00 -2.54 20.93
C GLU A 224 -16.26 -1.19 20.78
N ILE A 225 -16.95 -0.17 20.28
CA ILE A 225 -16.37 1.17 20.08
C ILE A 225 -16.48 1.96 21.39
N ASP A 226 -15.62 1.59 22.33
CA ASP A 226 -15.49 2.25 23.62
C ASP A 226 -14.38 3.32 23.60
N ALA A 227 -14.02 3.84 24.77
CA ALA A 227 -12.93 4.81 24.90
C ALA A 227 -11.60 4.23 24.41
N LEU A 228 -11.30 2.96 24.75
CA LEU A 228 -10.05 2.31 24.37
C LEU A 228 -9.91 2.18 22.85
N ALA A 229 -10.98 1.77 22.16
CA ALA A 229 -10.97 1.65 20.71
C ALA A 229 -10.74 3.01 20.01
N LYS A 230 -11.39 4.06 20.50
CA LYS A 230 -11.21 5.43 19.98
C LYS A 230 -9.80 5.96 20.28
N ASP A 231 -9.29 5.73 21.48
CA ASP A 231 -7.96 6.18 21.91
C ASP A 231 -6.87 5.49 21.10
N ALA A 232 -7.01 4.19 20.80
CA ALA A 232 -6.03 3.45 19.99
C ALA A 232 -5.85 4.08 18.58
N VAL A 233 -6.95 4.37 17.88
CA VAL A 233 -6.87 5.00 16.55
C VAL A 233 -6.40 6.45 16.64
N SER A 234 -6.80 7.17 17.70
CA SER A 234 -6.37 8.56 17.93
C SER A 234 -4.86 8.63 18.22
N GLU A 235 -4.31 7.68 18.98
CA GLU A 235 -2.87 7.54 19.22
C GLU A 235 -2.10 7.13 17.96
N PHE A 236 -2.69 6.33 17.07
CA PHE A 236 -2.08 6.07 15.77
C PHE A 236 -1.95 7.37 14.93
N LEU A 237 -3.01 8.19 14.88
CA LEU A 237 -2.97 9.48 14.18
C LEU A 237 -1.93 10.43 14.82
N ASN A 238 -1.86 10.44 16.14
CA ASN A 238 -0.88 11.23 16.90
C ASN A 238 0.56 10.82 16.64
N LEU A 239 0.83 9.51 16.64
CA LEU A 239 2.15 8.97 16.29
C LEU A 239 2.54 9.40 14.87
N HIS A 240 1.61 9.24 13.92
CA HIS A 240 1.85 9.63 12.54
C HIS A 240 2.15 11.13 12.40
N ASN A 241 1.31 11.99 12.97
CA ASN A 241 1.50 13.44 12.94
C ASN A 241 2.79 13.85 13.67
N GLY A 242 3.12 13.23 14.80
CA GLY A 242 4.39 13.47 15.50
C GLY A 242 5.62 13.18 14.65
N ILE A 243 5.62 12.06 13.91
CA ILE A 243 6.71 11.73 12.97
C ILE A 243 6.74 12.72 11.80
N TYR A 244 5.57 13.14 11.30
CA TYR A 244 5.48 14.15 10.25
C TYR A 244 6.09 15.49 10.69
N LEU A 245 5.76 15.97 11.89
CA LEU A 245 6.31 17.18 12.50
C LEU A 245 7.84 17.11 12.60
N VAL A 246 8.40 15.99 13.09
CA VAL A 246 9.85 15.78 13.16
C VAL A 246 10.50 15.86 11.78
N ASN A 247 9.91 15.23 10.77
CA ASN A 247 10.42 15.29 9.40
C ASN A 247 10.37 16.71 8.82
N MET A 248 9.30 17.45 9.07
CA MET A 248 9.17 18.84 8.64
C MET A 248 10.17 19.76 9.33
N SER A 249 10.43 19.56 10.62
CA SER A 249 11.47 20.30 11.36
C SER A 249 12.87 20.04 10.79
N ASN A 250 13.19 18.79 10.43
CA ASN A 250 14.45 18.45 9.76
C ASN A 250 14.61 19.14 8.39
N TRP A 251 13.51 19.56 7.77
CA TRP A 251 13.48 20.35 6.54
C TRP A 251 13.30 21.85 6.78
N GLY A 252 13.45 22.31 8.02
CA GLY A 252 13.42 23.73 8.38
C GLY A 252 12.02 24.32 8.52
N THR A 253 10.98 23.49 8.63
CA THR A 253 9.60 23.94 8.87
C THR A 253 9.20 23.57 10.30
N GLU A 254 9.07 24.58 11.17
CA GLU A 254 8.57 24.38 12.53
C GLU A 254 7.04 24.34 12.54
N LEU A 255 6.52 23.22 13.05
CA LEU A 255 5.11 22.90 13.19
C LEU A 255 4.86 22.36 14.59
N ASP A 256 3.63 22.49 15.05
CA ASP A 256 3.12 21.91 16.30
C ASP A 256 1.76 21.26 16.02
N MET A 257 1.19 20.53 16.98
CA MET A 257 -0.10 19.86 16.82
C MET A 257 -0.99 20.05 18.05
N LYS A 258 -2.28 20.22 17.80
CA LYS A 258 -3.29 20.27 18.85
C LYS A 258 -3.57 18.86 19.40
N PRO A 259 -4.25 18.75 20.56
CA PRO A 259 -4.81 17.47 21.01
C PRO A 259 -5.74 16.83 19.96
N GLN A 260 -5.83 15.51 20.02
CA GLN A 260 -6.72 14.72 19.17
C GLN A 260 -8.18 14.99 19.57
N GLN A 261 -9.09 14.89 18.61
CA GLN A 261 -10.52 15.10 18.82
C GLN A 261 -11.31 14.02 18.09
N VAL A 262 -12.35 13.50 18.73
CA VAL A 262 -13.20 12.43 18.20
C VAL A 262 -14.64 12.93 18.09
N PHE A 263 -15.23 12.65 16.94
CA PHE A 263 -16.60 13.01 16.61
C PHE A 263 -17.33 11.79 16.06
N GLU A 264 -18.53 11.56 16.56
CA GLU A 264 -19.41 10.51 16.07
C GLU A 264 -20.33 11.06 14.99
N SER A 265 -20.56 10.28 13.93
CA SER A 265 -21.42 10.65 12.79
C SER A 265 -21.11 12.04 12.24
N ALA A 266 -19.83 12.35 12.07
CA ALA A 266 -19.39 13.67 11.68
C ALA A 266 -19.50 13.89 10.17
N THR A 267 -19.96 15.08 9.78
CA THR A 267 -19.87 15.56 8.41
C THR A 267 -18.75 16.59 8.33
N VAL A 268 -17.80 16.38 7.42
CA VAL A 268 -16.72 17.33 7.14
C VAL A 268 -16.96 17.94 5.77
N SER A 269 -16.91 19.26 5.70
CA SER A 269 -17.09 20.04 4.46
C SER A 269 -16.03 21.14 4.36
N GLY A 270 -15.78 21.61 3.14
CA GLY A 270 -14.79 22.64 2.85
C GLY A 270 -13.85 22.25 1.72
N ASP A 271 -12.66 22.87 1.70
CA ASP A 271 -11.58 22.54 0.77
C ASP A 271 -10.80 21.31 1.27
N LEU A 272 -11.35 20.13 0.97
CA LEU A 272 -10.84 18.85 1.45
C LEU A 272 -10.09 18.12 0.33
N PHE A 273 -9.03 17.42 0.73
CA PHE A 273 -8.43 16.37 -0.06
C PHE A 273 -8.65 15.04 0.65
N GLN A 274 -9.27 14.09 -0.06
CA GLN A 274 -9.64 12.80 0.50
C GLN A 274 -8.91 11.67 -0.21
N VAL A 275 -8.32 10.79 0.60
CA VAL A 275 -7.67 9.57 0.12
C VAL A 275 -8.27 8.39 0.86
N THR A 276 -8.88 7.48 0.12
CA THR A 276 -9.36 6.21 0.65
C THR A 276 -8.15 5.31 0.90
N VAL A 277 -8.07 4.78 2.11
CA VAL A 277 -7.09 3.81 2.55
C VAL A 277 -7.80 2.47 2.65
N ASN A 278 -7.47 1.58 1.72
CA ASN A 278 -7.96 0.21 1.73
C ASN A 278 -7.03 -0.64 2.60
N THR A 279 -7.62 -1.47 3.45
CA THR A 279 -6.93 -2.45 4.31
C THR A 279 -7.45 -3.85 4.01
N SER A 280 -6.87 -4.88 4.62
CA SER A 280 -7.36 -6.26 4.50
C SER A 280 -8.75 -6.45 5.13
N LYS A 281 -9.18 -5.57 6.04
CA LYS A 281 -10.50 -5.57 6.68
C LYS A 281 -11.16 -4.19 6.63
N GLY A 282 -11.66 -3.86 5.44
CA GLY A 282 -12.42 -2.63 5.21
C GLY A 282 -11.55 -1.47 4.75
N ALA A 283 -12.18 -0.31 4.62
CA ALA A 283 -11.55 0.90 4.10
C ALA A 283 -12.03 2.12 4.90
N PHE A 284 -11.17 3.13 4.96
CA PHE A 284 -11.47 4.39 5.62
C PHE A 284 -10.88 5.55 4.80
N GLN A 285 -11.26 6.78 5.12
CA GLN A 285 -10.79 7.98 4.41
C GLN A 285 -9.81 8.75 5.28
N VAL A 286 -8.64 9.07 4.74
CA VAL A 286 -7.78 10.14 5.26
C VAL A 286 -8.23 11.45 4.63
N VAL A 287 -8.49 12.43 5.49
CA VAL A 287 -9.06 13.73 5.14
C VAL A 287 -8.04 14.81 5.49
N LEU A 288 -7.62 15.57 4.49
CA LEU A 288 -6.55 16.57 4.59
C LEU A 288 -7.02 17.93 4.09
N SER A 289 -6.50 19.01 4.67
CA SER A 289 -6.64 20.37 4.12
C SER A 289 -5.51 21.28 4.57
N ASP A 290 -4.83 21.91 3.62
CA ASP A 290 -3.83 22.97 3.84
C ASP A 290 -4.47 24.33 4.13
N ASN A 291 -5.81 24.40 4.20
CA ASN A 291 -6.54 25.60 4.57
C ASN A 291 -7.57 25.31 5.68
N PRO A 292 -7.11 24.98 6.92
CA PRO A 292 -7.99 24.49 7.99
C PRO A 292 -9.11 25.45 8.38
N SER A 293 -8.93 26.76 8.15
CA SER A 293 -9.96 27.78 8.39
C SER A 293 -11.20 27.64 7.51
N ASN A 294 -11.09 26.94 6.37
CA ASN A 294 -12.21 26.69 5.45
C ASN A 294 -12.92 25.37 5.74
N ILE A 295 -12.52 24.64 6.79
CA ILE A 295 -13.09 23.34 7.13
C ILE A 295 -14.16 23.50 8.22
N ALA A 296 -15.33 22.94 7.94
CA ALA A 296 -16.42 22.82 8.89
C ALA A 296 -16.61 21.34 9.28
N VAL A 297 -16.69 21.08 10.59
CA VAL A 297 -17.01 19.77 11.16
C VAL A 297 -18.31 19.89 11.93
N GLU A 298 -19.32 19.16 11.48
CA GLU A 298 -20.63 19.06 12.13
C GLU A 298 -20.79 17.65 12.71
N SER A 299 -21.29 17.50 13.95
CA SER A 299 -21.52 16.20 14.58
C SER A 299 -22.90 16.13 15.23
N ALA A 300 -23.49 14.94 15.26
CA ALA A 300 -24.80 14.72 15.88
C ALA A 300 -24.75 14.76 17.43
N THR A 301 -23.60 14.42 18.03
CA THR A 301 -23.46 14.20 19.49
C THR A 301 -22.43 15.10 20.19
N GLY A 302 -21.86 16.10 19.51
CA GLY A 302 -20.90 17.05 20.10
C GLY A 302 -19.45 16.53 20.16
N THR A 303 -18.49 17.41 20.45
CA THR A 303 -17.05 17.10 20.46
C THR A 303 -16.62 16.35 21.71
N GLN A 304 -15.93 15.21 21.56
CA GLN A 304 -15.17 14.56 22.65
C GLN A 304 -13.68 14.84 22.43
N THR A 305 -13.03 15.47 23.42
CA THR A 305 -11.57 15.63 23.45
C THR A 305 -10.98 14.42 24.15
N VAL A 306 -9.97 13.80 23.53
CA VAL A 306 -9.19 12.70 24.10
C VAL A 306 -8.06 13.28 24.96
#